data_AF-A0A7L5YWZ2-F1
#
_entry.id   AF-A0A7L5YWZ2-F1
#
_cell.length_a   1.000
_cell.length_b   1.000
_cell.length_c   1.000
_cell.angle_alpha   90.00
_cell.angle_beta   90.00
_cell.angle_gamma   90.00
#
_symmetry.space_group_name_H-M   'P 1'
#
loop_
_entity.id
_entity.type
_entity.pdbx_description
1 polymer ?
#
loop_
_entity_poly.entity_id
_entity_poly.type
_entity_poly.pdbx_seq_one_letter_code
_entity_poly.pdbx_strand_id
1 'polypeptide(L)'
;MASLAALLRIAADARYTDDAVDAVVQGFDGVSSRKAAGSYLRVAMILGLLEIDGPRCEVTPAGDAFLKRRGVKARQQVQELLLSRVDGVEDLVDLIRERPRRIGLLLQEMNRLGFPWAKDTQVRYRLRWLEATGAVCREGRARPLYRLADDSMTDGKG
;
A
#
# COMPACT_ATOMS: atom_id res chain seq x y z
N MET A 1 -3.33 -5.41 -11.49
CA MET A 1 -3.64 -4.58 -10.31
C MET A 1 -3.49 -3.13 -10.71
N ALA A 2 -4.51 -2.30 -10.51
CA ALA A 2 -4.38 -0.86 -10.68
C ALA A 2 -3.30 -0.33 -9.72
N SER A 3 -2.36 0.46 -10.25
CA SER A 3 -1.19 0.93 -9.50
C SER A 3 -1.52 2.18 -8.69
N LEU A 4 -0.82 2.42 -7.58
CA LEU A 4 -0.91 3.65 -6.81
C LEU A 4 -0.70 4.91 -7.68
N ALA A 5 0.11 4.81 -8.73
CA ALA A 5 0.29 5.89 -9.70
C ALA A 5 -0.97 6.19 -10.52
N ALA A 6 -1.79 5.18 -10.84
CA ALA A 6 -3.07 5.40 -11.51
C ALA A 6 -4.06 6.11 -10.57
N LEU A 7 -4.11 5.70 -9.30
CA LEU A 7 -4.93 6.37 -8.28
C LEU A 7 -4.55 7.85 -8.15
N LEU A 8 -3.25 8.14 -8.02
CA LEU A 8 -2.77 9.51 -7.87
C LEU A 8 -3.05 10.38 -9.09
N ARG A 9 -2.97 9.84 -10.32
CA ARG A 9 -3.34 10.60 -11.52
C ARG A 9 -4.82 10.96 -11.52
N ILE A 10 -5.68 9.99 -11.21
CA ILE A 10 -7.13 10.23 -11.11
C ILE A 10 -7.42 11.30 -10.05
N ALA A 11 -6.75 11.23 -8.90
CA ALA A 11 -6.91 12.21 -7.83
C ALA A 11 -6.31 13.59 -8.18
N ALA A 12 -5.23 13.65 -8.97
CA ALA A 12 -4.58 14.90 -9.39
C ALA A 12 -5.48 15.77 -10.28
N ASP A 13 -6.34 15.13 -11.07
CA ASP A 13 -7.28 15.82 -11.95
C ASP A 13 -8.45 16.43 -11.17
N ALA A 14 -8.66 16.03 -9.92
CA ALA A 14 -9.68 16.55 -9.04
C ALA A 14 -9.12 17.63 -8.11
N ARG A 15 -9.76 18.81 -8.10
CA ARG A 15 -9.43 19.88 -7.14
C ARG A 15 -10.12 19.71 -5.79
N TYR A 16 -11.25 18.99 -5.78
CA TYR A 16 -12.07 18.80 -4.60
C TYR A 16 -12.09 17.34 -4.12
N THR A 17 -12.18 17.14 -2.81
CA THR A 17 -12.18 15.81 -2.18
C THR A 17 -13.30 14.92 -2.68
N ASP A 18 -14.52 15.44 -2.80
CA ASP A 18 -15.66 14.65 -3.29
C ASP A 18 -15.51 14.30 -4.78
N ASP A 19 -14.98 15.23 -5.59
CA ASP A 19 -14.67 14.96 -6.99
C ASP A 19 -13.58 13.89 -7.12
N ALA A 20 -12.55 13.93 -6.28
CA ALA A 20 -11.49 12.93 -6.26
C ALA A 20 -12.07 11.55 -5.89
N VAL A 21 -12.97 11.50 -4.91
CA VAL A 21 -13.67 10.27 -4.53
C VAL A 21 -14.48 9.72 -5.70
N ASP A 22 -15.26 10.56 -6.38
CA ASP A 22 -16.09 10.14 -7.50
C ASP A 22 -15.27 9.71 -8.72
N ALA A 23 -14.20 10.44 -9.03
CA ALA A 23 -13.27 10.10 -10.09
C ALA A 23 -12.61 8.73 -9.82
N VAL A 24 -12.24 8.44 -8.57
CA VAL A 24 -11.71 7.12 -8.20
C VAL A 24 -12.76 6.02 -8.35
N VAL A 25 -14.01 6.26 -7.97
CA VAL A 25 -15.10 5.28 -8.19
C VAL A 25 -15.33 5.00 -9.68
N GLN A 26 -15.25 6.03 -10.52
CA GLN A 26 -15.51 5.90 -11.95
C GLN A 26 -14.33 5.32 -12.74
N GLY A 27 -13.09 5.62 -12.32
CA GLY A 27 -11.89 5.36 -13.12
C GLY A 27 -10.91 4.35 -12.54
N PHE A 28 -11.04 3.93 -11.28
CA PHE A 28 -10.08 3.04 -10.64
C PHE A 28 -10.59 1.60 -10.55
N ASP A 29 -10.01 0.72 -11.37
CA ASP A 29 -10.40 -0.69 -11.45
C ASP A 29 -10.41 -1.40 -10.08
N GLY A 30 -11.49 -2.11 -9.79
CA GLY A 30 -11.73 -2.80 -8.52
C GLY A 30 -12.27 -1.94 -7.38
N VAL A 31 -12.50 -0.64 -7.58
CA VAL A 31 -13.19 0.23 -6.62
C VAL A 31 -14.62 0.49 -7.10
N SER A 32 -15.61 0.08 -6.30
CA SER A 32 -17.03 0.20 -6.64
C SER A 32 -17.85 1.04 -5.66
N SER A 33 -17.20 1.69 -4.69
CA SER A 33 -17.90 2.50 -3.69
C SER A 33 -17.08 3.67 -3.21
N ARG A 34 -17.74 4.77 -2.85
CA ARG A 34 -17.12 5.96 -2.25
C ARG A 34 -16.32 5.60 -0.99
N LYS A 35 -16.82 4.65 -0.18
CA LYS A 35 -16.11 4.16 1.01
C LYS A 35 -14.77 3.52 0.66
N ALA A 36 -14.75 2.67 -0.38
CA ALA A 36 -13.51 2.08 -0.86
C ALA A 36 -12.58 3.17 -1.43
N ALA A 37 -13.07 4.05 -2.29
CA ALA A 37 -12.31 5.16 -2.84
C ALA A 37 -11.66 6.03 -1.76
N GLY A 38 -12.42 6.45 -0.75
CA GLY A 38 -11.89 7.21 0.39
C GLY A 38 -10.82 6.44 1.18
N SER A 39 -10.93 5.11 1.28
CA SER A 39 -9.87 4.28 1.87
C SER A 39 -8.59 4.29 1.04
N TYR A 40 -8.68 4.28 -0.29
CA TYR A 40 -7.50 4.35 -1.18
C TYR A 40 -6.84 5.73 -1.12
N LEU A 41 -7.63 6.81 -1.16
CA LEU A 41 -7.12 8.18 -1.02
C LEU A 41 -6.42 8.38 0.34
N ARG A 42 -6.99 7.84 1.42
CA ARG A 42 -6.36 7.86 2.75
C ARG A 42 -5.00 7.17 2.76
N VAL A 43 -4.82 6.07 2.02
CA VAL A 43 -3.51 5.42 1.89
C VAL A 43 -2.52 6.34 1.19
N ALA A 44 -2.92 6.99 0.09
CA ALA A 44 -2.07 7.97 -0.59
C ALA A 44 -1.68 9.14 0.34
N MET A 45 -2.58 9.58 1.22
CA MET A 45 -2.29 10.57 2.25
C MET A 45 -1.31 10.08 3.32
N ILE A 46 -1.50 8.87 3.86
CA ILE A 46 -0.58 8.28 4.84
C ILE A 46 0.83 8.15 4.24
N LEU A 47 0.92 7.78 2.97
CA LEU A 47 2.18 7.73 2.23
C LEU A 47 2.74 9.13 1.90
N GLY A 48 2.03 10.22 2.22
CA GLY A 48 2.41 11.60 1.97
C GLY A 48 2.51 11.97 0.50
N LEU A 49 1.77 11.27 -0.37
CA LEU A 49 1.72 11.50 -1.82
C LEU A 49 0.52 12.36 -2.23
N LEU A 50 -0.46 12.48 -1.34
CA LEU A 50 -1.67 13.26 -1.50
C LEU A 50 -1.91 14.05 -0.21
N GLU A 51 -2.43 15.25 -0.33
CA GLU A 51 -2.89 16.06 0.79
C GLU A 51 -4.38 16.37 0.61
N ILE A 52 -5.13 16.23 1.70
CA ILE A 52 -6.55 16.58 1.75
C ILE A 52 -6.74 17.56 2.91
N ASP A 53 -7.04 18.81 2.57
CA ASP A 53 -7.33 19.90 3.51
C ASP A 53 -8.77 20.38 3.30
N GLY A 54 -9.68 19.87 4.14
CA GLY A 54 -11.11 20.11 4.01
C GLY A 54 -11.63 19.71 2.63
N PRO A 55 -12.14 20.67 1.82
CA PRO A 55 -12.64 20.36 0.49
C PRO A 55 -11.52 20.19 -0.54
N ARG A 56 -10.27 20.57 -0.26
CA ARG A 56 -9.17 20.54 -1.23
C ARG A 56 -8.49 19.18 -1.26
N CYS A 57 -8.16 18.73 -2.47
CA CYS A 57 -7.39 17.52 -2.71
C CYS A 57 -6.25 17.86 -3.67
N GLU A 58 -5.00 17.66 -3.23
CA GLU A 58 -3.82 18.06 -3.99
C GLU A 58 -2.73 16.98 -3.93
N VAL A 59 -2.01 16.79 -5.03
CA VAL A 59 -0.83 15.94 -5.07
C VAL A 59 0.35 16.70 -4.44
N THR A 60 1.03 16.06 -3.49
CA THR A 60 2.19 16.69 -2.83
C THR A 60 3.40 16.72 -3.77
N PRO A 61 4.45 17.52 -3.48
CA PRO A 61 5.71 17.45 -4.23
C PRO A 61 6.33 16.04 -4.27
N ALA A 62 6.15 15.25 -3.20
CA ALA A 62 6.57 13.85 -3.16
C ALA A 62 5.72 12.95 -4.07
N GLY A 63 4.40 13.21 -4.14
CA GLY A 63 3.48 12.59 -5.08
C GLY A 63 3.86 12.85 -6.53
N ASP A 64 4.18 14.10 -6.87
CA ASP A 64 4.64 14.49 -8.20
C ASP A 64 5.96 13.83 -8.57
N ALA A 65 6.92 13.80 -7.64
CA ALA A 65 8.18 13.09 -7.83
C ALA A 65 7.94 11.58 -8.05
N PHE A 66 7.02 10.97 -7.31
CA PHE A 66 6.62 9.58 -7.49
C PHE A 66 5.99 9.32 -8.87
N LEU A 67 5.10 10.20 -9.34
CA LEU A 67 4.46 10.11 -10.65
C LEU A 67 5.44 10.15 -11.84
N LYS A 68 6.65 10.67 -11.64
CA LYS A 68 7.74 10.69 -12.63
C LYS A 68 8.54 9.37 -12.65
N ARG A 69 8.48 8.56 -11.59
CA ARG A 69 9.20 7.27 -11.52
C ARG A 69 8.44 6.14 -12.24
N ARG A 70 9.17 5.12 -12.69
CA ARG A 70 8.62 3.94 -13.37
C ARG A 70 9.30 2.66 -12.89
N GLY A 71 8.64 1.53 -13.12
CA GLY A 71 9.19 0.19 -12.89
C GLY A 71 9.68 -0.05 -11.47
N VAL A 72 10.88 -0.62 -11.35
CA VAL A 72 11.54 -0.99 -10.08
C VAL A 72 11.65 0.20 -9.12
N LYS A 73 12.11 1.36 -9.61
CA LYS A 73 12.33 2.55 -8.76
C LYS A 73 11.05 3.11 -8.14
N ALA A 74 9.92 2.97 -8.83
CA ALA A 74 8.63 3.37 -8.29
C ALA A 74 8.18 2.40 -7.18
N ARG A 75 8.36 1.08 -7.38
CA ARG A 75 8.03 0.07 -6.36
C ARG A 75 8.87 0.22 -5.10
N GLN A 76 10.19 0.42 -5.25
CA GLN A 76 11.11 0.66 -4.14
C GLN A 76 10.70 1.87 -3.32
N GLN A 77 10.36 2.99 -3.97
CA GLN A 77 9.90 4.18 -3.26
C GLN A 77 8.62 3.92 -2.47
N VAL A 78 7.65 3.18 -3.02
CA VAL A 78 6.42 2.82 -2.27
C VAL A 78 6.76 1.94 -1.08
N GLN A 79 7.66 0.98 -1.25
CA GLN A 79 8.11 0.11 -0.16
C GLN A 79 8.77 0.92 0.97
N GLU A 80 9.67 1.85 0.65
CA GLU A 80 10.30 2.76 1.61
C GLU A 80 9.26 3.61 2.37
N LEU A 81 8.26 4.14 1.65
CA LEU A 81 7.18 4.92 2.26
C LEU A 81 6.29 4.06 3.15
N LEU A 82 5.99 2.82 2.76
CA LEU A 82 5.22 1.88 3.57
C LEU A 82 5.96 1.57 4.88
N LEU A 83 7.26 1.27 4.81
CA LEU A 83 8.08 0.98 5.97
C LEU A 83 8.16 2.17 6.93
N SER A 84 8.33 3.38 6.39
CA SER A 84 8.58 4.58 7.21
C SER A 84 7.33 5.32 7.68
N ARG A 85 6.17 5.12 7.04
CA ARG A 85 4.95 5.91 7.33
C ARG A 85 3.73 5.11 7.75
N VAL A 86 3.77 3.78 7.64
CA VAL A 86 2.63 2.94 8.02
C VAL A 86 2.97 2.12 9.24
N ASP A 87 2.32 2.46 10.36
CA ASP A 87 2.51 1.76 11.63
C ASP A 87 2.38 0.23 11.50
N GLY A 88 3.39 -0.45 12.03
CA GLY A 88 3.50 -1.89 12.09
C GLY A 88 3.85 -2.56 10.76
N VAL A 89 4.20 -1.82 9.70
CA VAL A 89 4.68 -2.44 8.46
C VAL A 89 6.10 -2.97 8.61
N GLU A 90 7.00 -2.20 9.23
CA GLU A 90 8.38 -2.64 9.49
C GLU A 90 8.41 -3.91 10.35
N ASP A 91 7.73 -3.89 11.50
CA ASP A 91 7.62 -5.05 12.39
C ASP A 91 7.03 -6.28 11.69
N LEU A 92 6.03 -6.07 10.84
CA LEU A 92 5.40 -7.16 10.09
C LEU A 92 6.35 -7.76 9.07
N VAL A 93 7.19 -6.95 8.42
CA VAL A 93 8.27 -7.41 7.53
C VAL A 93 9.33 -8.16 8.32
N ASP A 94 9.72 -7.66 9.49
CA ASP A 94 10.71 -8.31 10.36
C ASP A 94 10.23 -9.68 10.85
N LEU A 95 8.97 -9.77 11.29
CA LEU A 95 8.35 -11.05 11.60
C LEU A 95 8.43 -11.99 10.38
N ILE A 96 8.00 -11.56 9.19
CA ILE A 96 8.04 -12.42 8.00
C ILE A 96 9.47 -12.84 7.65
N ARG A 97 10.47 -11.97 7.86
CA ARG A 97 11.89 -12.24 7.66
C ARG A 97 12.40 -13.35 8.56
N GLU A 98 12.04 -13.33 9.84
CA GLU A 98 12.43 -14.40 10.78
C GLU A 98 11.89 -15.77 10.33
N ARG A 99 10.62 -15.79 9.91
CA ARG A 99 9.95 -17.00 9.44
C ARG A 99 8.69 -16.66 8.66
N PRO A 100 8.42 -17.38 7.55
CA PRO A 100 7.15 -17.29 6.88
C PRO A 100 5.97 -17.61 7.81
N ARG A 101 4.94 -16.75 7.79
CA ARG A 101 3.79 -16.82 8.72
C ARG A 101 2.46 -16.64 8.01
N ARG A 102 1.39 -17.16 8.61
CA ARG A 102 0.01 -16.93 8.18
C ARG A 102 -0.56 -15.68 8.86
N ILE A 103 -1.58 -15.08 8.26
CA ILE A 103 -2.24 -13.86 8.76
C ILE A 103 -2.62 -13.96 10.24
N GLY A 104 -3.27 -15.05 10.66
CA GLY A 104 -3.71 -15.21 12.06
C GLY A 104 -2.55 -15.24 13.05
N LEU A 105 -1.40 -15.80 12.68
CA LEU A 105 -0.20 -15.77 13.52
C LEU A 105 0.44 -14.38 13.51
N LEU A 106 0.51 -13.72 12.35
CA LEU A 106 0.99 -12.35 12.27
C LEU A 106 0.16 -11.41 13.15
N LEU A 107 -1.16 -11.54 13.16
CA LEU A 107 -2.01 -10.74 14.04
C LEU A 107 -1.67 -10.96 15.51
N GLN A 108 -1.46 -12.22 15.92
CA GLN A 108 -1.08 -12.55 17.30
C GLN A 108 0.26 -11.93 17.68
N GLU A 109 1.29 -12.05 16.82
CA GLU A 109 2.60 -11.46 17.09
C GLU A 109 2.55 -9.94 17.12
N MET A 110 1.83 -9.30 16.19
CA MET A 110 1.67 -7.85 16.17
C MET A 110 0.99 -7.34 17.46
N ASN A 111 -0.03 -8.05 17.96
CA ASN A 111 -0.62 -7.73 19.26
C ASN A 111 0.38 -7.89 20.42
N ARG A 112 1.29 -8.89 20.38
CA ARG A 112 2.35 -9.05 21.39
C ARG A 112 3.38 -7.92 21.34
N LEU A 113 3.65 -7.37 20.16
CA LEU A 113 4.50 -6.20 19.96
C LEU A 113 3.81 -4.88 20.37
N GLY A 114 2.56 -4.94 20.85
CA GLY A 114 1.83 -3.78 21.37
C GLY A 114 0.95 -3.06 20.34
N PHE A 115 0.82 -3.58 19.11
CA PHE A 115 -0.12 -3.03 18.14
C PHE A 115 -1.54 -3.48 18.46
N PRO A 116 -2.51 -2.59 18.79
CA PRO A 116 -3.85 -2.98 19.22
C PRO A 116 -4.75 -3.35 18.04
N TRP A 117 -4.36 -4.36 17.26
CA TRP A 117 -5.07 -4.77 16.06
C TRP A 117 -6.13 -5.83 16.39
N ALA A 118 -7.39 -5.48 16.15
CA ALA A 118 -8.52 -6.32 16.47
C ALA A 118 -8.85 -7.35 15.36
N LYS A 119 -8.47 -7.08 14.11
CA LYS A 119 -8.94 -7.85 12.95
C LYS A 119 -7.82 -8.21 11.99
N ASP A 120 -7.88 -9.43 11.44
CA ASP A 120 -7.06 -9.92 10.33
C ASP A 120 -7.01 -8.97 9.13
N THR A 121 -8.08 -8.19 8.93
CA THR A 121 -8.14 -7.20 7.85
C THR A 121 -7.02 -6.16 7.95
N GLN A 122 -6.60 -5.77 9.16
CA GLN A 122 -5.53 -4.79 9.37
C GLN A 122 -4.17 -5.32 8.89
N VAL A 123 -3.89 -6.60 9.15
CA VAL A 123 -2.71 -7.33 8.65
C VAL A 123 -2.82 -7.51 7.14
N ARG A 124 -3.98 -7.96 6.65
CA ARG A 124 -4.23 -8.24 5.23
C ARG A 124 -4.03 -7.01 4.34
N TYR A 125 -4.44 -5.82 4.79
CA TYR A 125 -4.24 -4.59 4.01
C TYR A 125 -2.76 -4.26 3.85
N ARG A 126 -1.98 -4.32 4.92
CA ARG A 126 -0.52 -4.11 4.89
C ARG A 126 0.18 -5.12 4.01
N LEU A 127 -0.15 -6.39 4.16
CA LEU A 127 0.36 -7.46 3.30
C LEU A 127 0.03 -7.25 1.83
N ARG A 128 -1.18 -6.80 1.49
CA ARG A 128 -1.54 -6.49 0.09
C ARG A 128 -0.70 -5.34 -0.48
N TRP A 129 -0.38 -4.33 0.32
CA TRP A 129 0.49 -3.24 -0.12
C TRP A 129 1.92 -3.72 -0.35
N LEU A 130 2.46 -4.52 0.56
CA LEU A 130 3.78 -5.14 0.42
C LEU A 130 3.84 -6.15 -0.74
N GLU A 131 2.77 -6.93 -0.98
CA GLU A 131 2.65 -7.81 -2.15
C GLU A 131 2.70 -6.98 -3.44
N ALA A 132 2.03 -5.83 -3.46
CA ALA A 132 1.98 -4.96 -4.64
C ALA A 132 3.34 -4.29 -4.96
N THR A 133 4.19 -4.06 -3.96
CA THR A 133 5.57 -3.61 -4.18
C THR A 133 6.52 -4.75 -4.53
N GLY A 134 6.10 -6.00 -4.29
CA GLY A 134 6.95 -7.18 -4.42
C GLY A 134 7.88 -7.37 -3.23
N ALA A 135 7.61 -6.76 -2.07
CA ALA A 135 8.40 -6.95 -0.85
C ALA A 135 8.09 -8.29 -0.17
N VAL A 136 6.86 -8.77 -0.30
CA VAL A 136 6.42 -10.06 0.21
C VAL A 136 5.69 -10.82 -0.88
N CYS A 137 5.67 -12.14 -0.80
CA CYS A 137 4.83 -12.96 -1.65
C CYS A 137 3.92 -13.86 -0.80
N ARG A 138 2.77 -14.21 -1.37
CA ARG A 138 1.81 -15.14 -0.78
C ARG A 138 1.93 -16.49 -1.45
N GLU A 139 1.84 -17.55 -0.66
CA GLU A 139 1.84 -18.92 -1.17
C GLU A 139 0.66 -19.72 -0.67
N GLY A 140 0.03 -20.45 -1.58
CA GLY A 140 -1.20 -21.19 -1.31
C GLY A 140 -2.45 -20.32 -1.46
N ARG A 141 -3.59 -20.97 -1.70
CA ARG A 141 -4.87 -20.30 -1.99
C ARG A 141 -5.77 -20.15 -0.76
N ALA A 142 -5.96 -21.22 0.02
CA ALA A 142 -6.92 -21.23 1.13
C ALA A 142 -6.33 -20.71 2.46
N ARG A 143 -5.07 -21.02 2.74
CA ARG A 143 -4.37 -20.63 3.97
C ARG A 143 -3.00 -20.06 3.63
N PRO A 144 -2.95 -18.84 3.06
CA PRO A 144 -1.74 -18.32 2.49
C PRO A 144 -0.64 -18.16 3.54
N LEU A 145 0.55 -18.63 3.19
CA LEU A 145 1.78 -18.37 3.93
C LEU A 145 2.47 -17.17 3.28
N TYR A 146 2.88 -16.21 4.09
CA TYR A 146 3.58 -15.01 3.66
C TYR A 146 5.07 -15.14 3.94
N ARG A 147 5.89 -14.79 2.95
CA ARG A 147 7.35 -14.78 3.00
C ARG A 147 7.88 -13.51 2.33
N LEU A 148 9.13 -13.14 2.60
CA LEU A 148 9.79 -12.12 1.79
C LEU A 148 9.89 -12.61 0.35
N ALA A 149 9.73 -11.71 -0.62
CA ALA A 149 10.06 -12.06 -1.98
C ALA A 149 11.59 -12.24 -2.06
N ASP A 150 12.05 -13.29 -2.73
CA ASP A 150 13.49 -13.47 -2.94
C ASP A 150 14.04 -12.26 -3.71
N ASP A 151 15.21 -11.77 -3.30
CA ASP A 151 15.98 -10.64 -3.87
C ASP A 151 16.47 -10.88 -5.32
N SER A 152 15.69 -11.60 -6.12
CA SER A 152 15.91 -11.85 -7.55
C SER A 152 15.74 -10.59 -8.44
N MET A 153 15.86 -9.39 -7.86
CA MET A 153 15.94 -8.11 -8.58
C MET A 153 17.38 -7.62 -8.77
N THR A 154 18.38 -8.45 -8.46
CA THR A 154 19.70 -8.41 -9.12
C THR A 154 19.78 -9.54 -10.15
N ASP A 155 19.22 -9.33 -11.35
CA ASP A 155 19.87 -9.76 -12.60
C ASP A 155 19.11 -9.25 -13.81
N GLY A 156 19.87 -8.61 -14.69
CA GLY A 156 19.37 -7.93 -15.89
C GLY A 156 20.34 -6.88 -16.44
N LYS A 157 21.65 -7.11 -16.31
CA LYS A 157 22.62 -6.61 -17.30
C LYS A 157 22.72 -7.68 -18.38
N GLY A 158 22.31 -7.32 -19.59
CA GLY A 158 22.65 -7.94 -20.86
C GLY A 158 22.62 -6.84 -21.89
#